data_AF-A0A553JVH3-F1
#
_entry.id   AF-A0A553JVH3-F1
#
_cell.length_a   1.000
_cell.length_b   1.000
_cell.length_c   1.000
_cell.angle_alpha   90.00
_cell.angle_beta   90.00
_cell.angle_gamma   90.00
#
_symmetry.space_group_name_H-M   'P 1'
#
loop_
_entity.id
_entity.type
_entity.pdbx_description
1 polymer ?
#
loop_
_entity_poly.entity_id
_entity_poly.type
_entity_poly.pdbx_seq_one_letter_code
_entity_poly.pdbx_strand_id
1 'polypeptide(L)'
;MIQFHDFGIDVQTYAERGKENDFPLLTQCPHCRAKRPLHRHGYYERNALTPHGDYRIWIVRYRCRECLKTVSVLPSFLLPYF
;
A
#
# COMPACT_ATOMS: atom_id res chain seq x y z
N MET A 1 10.70 0.69 1.31
CA MET A 1 10.38 0.93 -0.12
C MET A 1 8.89 1.14 -0.22
N ILE A 2 8.49 2.15 -0.97
CA ILE A 2 7.09 2.42 -1.30
C ILE A 2 6.87 1.97 -2.74
N GLN A 3 5.78 1.26 -2.99
CA GLN A 3 5.29 0.98 -4.34
C GLN A 3 3.95 1.67 -4.50
N PHE A 4 3.83 2.53 -5.51
CA PHE A 4 2.55 3.17 -5.82
C PHE A 4 1.66 2.21 -6.59
N HIS A 5 0.36 2.25 -6.29
CA HIS A 5 -0.66 1.48 -6.97
C HIS A 5 -1.89 2.34 -7.18
N ASP A 6 -2.40 2.35 -8.40
CA ASP A 6 -3.69 2.95 -8.71
C ASP A 6 -4.80 1.93 -8.44
N PHE A 7 -5.64 2.23 -7.45
CA PHE A 7 -6.78 1.38 -7.07
C PHE A 7 -8.03 1.65 -7.93
N GLY A 8 -8.00 2.68 -8.80
CA GLY A 8 -9.14 3.04 -9.65
C GLY A 8 -10.36 3.56 -8.89
N ILE A 9 -10.17 3.99 -7.64
CA ILE A 9 -11.21 4.53 -6.76
C ILE A 9 -10.71 5.81 -6.07
N ASP A 10 -11.64 6.64 -5.62
CA ASP A 10 -11.32 7.83 -4.84
C ASP A 10 -10.89 7.51 -3.40
N VAL A 11 -10.38 8.54 -2.72
CA VAL A 11 -9.89 8.45 -1.33
C VAL A 11 -10.98 8.03 -0.35
N GLN A 12 -12.22 8.47 -0.57
CA GLN A 12 -13.33 8.22 0.33
C GLN A 12 -13.72 6.74 0.27
N THR A 13 -13.95 6.22 -0.93
CA THR A 13 -14.23 4.82 -1.19
C THR A 13 -13.09 3.94 -0.67
N TYR A 14 -11.84 4.36 -0.88
CA TYR A 14 -10.68 3.66 -0.33
C TYR A 14 -10.71 3.61 1.21
N ALA A 15 -11.02 4.73 1.86
CA ALA A 15 -11.10 4.82 3.32
C ALA A 15 -12.21 3.93 3.88
N GLU A 16 -13.39 3.95 3.25
CA GLU A 16 -14.55 3.14 3.62
C GLU A 16 -14.26 1.63 3.50
N ARG A 17 -13.57 1.19 2.43
CA ARG A 17 -13.15 -0.21 2.25
C ARG A 17 -12.06 -0.65 3.23
N GLY A 18 -11.21 0.28 3.68
CA GLY A 18 -10.17 0.01 4.66
C GLY A 18 -9.25 -1.17 4.31
N LYS A 19 -9.30 -2.26 5.10
CA LYS A 19 -8.48 -3.47 4.87
C LYS A 19 -9.02 -4.40 3.79
N GLU A 20 -10.21 -4.12 3.26
CA GLU A 20 -10.89 -4.87 2.20
C GLU A 20 -10.65 -4.27 0.80
N ASN A 21 -9.78 -3.26 0.69
CA ASN A 21 -9.31 -2.78 -0.60
C ASN A 21 -8.64 -3.91 -1.43
N ASP A 22 -8.72 -3.78 -2.75
CA ASP A 22 -8.14 -4.75 -3.69
C ASP A 22 -6.62 -4.57 -3.78
N PHE A 23 -5.92 -5.02 -2.74
CA PHE A 23 -4.48 -4.90 -2.63
C PHE A 23 -3.75 -5.83 -3.61
N PRO A 24 -2.82 -5.31 -4.43
CA PRO A 24 -2.17 -6.10 -5.47
C PRO A 24 -1.26 -7.17 -4.86
N LEU A 25 -1.15 -8.32 -5.55
CA LEU A 25 -0.16 -9.34 -5.24
C LEU A 25 1.21 -8.93 -5.80
N LEU A 26 2.19 -8.72 -4.94
CA LEU A 26 3.57 -8.42 -5.37
C LEU A 26 4.31 -9.73 -5.66
N THR A 27 4.50 -10.06 -6.94
CA THR A 27 5.14 -11.31 -7.40
C THR A 27 6.67 -11.23 -7.51
N GLN A 28 7.23 -10.03 -7.41
CA GLN A 28 8.68 -9.81 -7.43
C GLN A 28 9.08 -8.80 -6.35
N CYS A 29 10.17 -9.08 -5.63
CA CYS A 29 10.69 -8.16 -4.64
C CYS A 29 11.45 -7.00 -5.31
N PRO A 30 11.09 -5.72 -5.05
CA PRO A 30 11.80 -4.58 -5.62
C PRO A 30 13.21 -4.40 -5.05
N HIS A 31 13.53 -5.04 -3.91
CA HIS A 31 14.84 -4.90 -3.27
C HIS A 31 15.88 -5.90 -3.78
N CYS A 32 15.52 -7.19 -3.85
CA CYS A 32 16.44 -8.26 -4.23
C CYS A 32 16.09 -8.94 -5.55
N ARG A 33 15.01 -8.52 -6.23
CA ARG A 33 14.52 -9.04 -7.51
C ARG A 33 14.08 -10.51 -7.50
N ALA A 34 13.98 -11.14 -6.32
CA ALA A 34 13.43 -12.48 -6.17
C ALA A 34 12.02 -12.57 -6.78
N LYS A 35 11.83 -13.51 -7.71
CA LYS A 35 10.57 -13.75 -8.43
C LYS A 35 9.65 -14.69 -7.64
N ARG A 36 9.22 -14.24 -6.46
CA ARG A 36 8.29 -14.97 -5.59
C ARG A 36 7.30 -14.00 -4.96
N PRO A 37 6.04 -14.43 -4.73
CA PRO A 37 5.05 -13.63 -4.02
C PRO A 37 5.57 -13.15 -2.66
N LEU A 38 5.43 -11.85 -2.39
CA LEU A 38 5.73 -11.30 -1.08
C LEU A 38 4.59 -11.64 -0.12
N HIS A 39 4.96 -11.89 1.14
CA HIS A 39 4.00 -12.21 2.18
C HIS A 39 3.33 -10.94 2.68
N ARG A 40 1.98 -10.93 2.77
CA ARG A 40 1.23 -9.83 3.40
C ARG A 40 1.57 -9.79 4.89
N HIS A 41 2.41 -8.83 5.29
CA HIS A 41 2.99 -8.76 6.62
C HIS A 41 2.08 -8.07 7.63
N GLY A 42 1.29 -7.11 7.16
CA GLY A 42 0.33 -6.39 7.99
C GLY A 42 -0.07 -5.07 7.36
N TYR A 43 -0.65 -4.20 8.18
CA TYR A 43 -1.10 -2.88 7.77
C TYR A 43 -0.54 -1.81 8.72
N TYR A 44 -0.66 -0.55 8.32
CA TYR A 44 -0.56 0.61 9.19
C TYR A 44 -1.52 1.68 8.69
N GLU A 45 -1.83 2.66 9.53
CA GLU A 45 -2.71 3.77 9.15
C GLU A 45 -1.91 4.98 8.70
N ARG A 46 -2.48 5.72 7.76
CA ARG A 46 -1.94 7.00 7.29
C ARG A 46 -3.08 8.00 7.09
N ASN A 47 -2.79 9.28 7.24
CA ASN A 47 -3.71 10.35 6.87
C ASN A 47 -3.67 10.57 5.36
N ALA A 48 -4.83 10.75 4.76
CA ALA A 48 -5.00 11.23 3.40
C ALA A 48 -5.74 12.57 3.47
N LEU A 49 -4.99 13.66 3.29
CA LEU A 49 -5.53 15.01 3.31
C LEU A 49 -5.95 15.37 1.88
N THR A 50 -7.19 15.77 1.71
CA THR A 50 -7.72 16.23 0.42
C THR A 50 -8.42 17.57 0.59
N PRO A 51 -8.64 18.33 -0.50
CA PRO A 51 -9.44 19.55 -0.42
C PRO A 51 -10.86 19.34 0.11
N HIS A 52 -11.37 18.10 0.07
CA HIS A 52 -12.73 17.73 0.45
C HIS A 52 -12.82 17.09 1.84
N GLY A 53 -11.68 16.83 2.50
CA GLY A 53 -11.66 16.25 3.84
C GLY A 53 -10.40 15.45 4.16
N ASP A 54 -10.32 15.04 5.42
CA ASP A 54 -9.22 14.28 6.00
C ASP A 54 -9.68 12.85 6.31
N TYR A 55 -8.97 11.87 5.75
CA TYR A 55 -9.31 10.45 5.90
C TYR A 55 -8.18 9.69 6.59
N ARG A 56 -8.54 8.73 7.46
CA ARG A 56 -7.60 7.69 7.92
C ARG A 56 -7.74 6.48 7.02
N ILE A 57 -6.64 6.07 6.41
CA ILE A 57 -6.62 4.99 5.42
C ILE A 57 -5.63 3.90 5.81
N TRP A 58 -5.96 2.66 5.46
CA TRP A 58 -5.10 1.50 5.71
C TRP A 58 -4.14 1.27 4.56
N ILE A 59 -2.84 1.18 4.90
CA ILE A 59 -1.76 0.88 3.95
C ILE A 59 -1.25 -0.54 4.20
N VAL A 60 -1.29 -1.38 3.17
CA VAL A 60 -0.76 -2.74 3.25
C VAL A 60 0.77 -2.75 3.20
N ARG A 61 1.37 -3.66 3.96
CA ARG A 61 2.80 -3.94 3.96
C ARG A 61 3.04 -5.39 3.56
N TYR A 62 3.97 -5.57 2.64
CA TYR A 62 4.47 -6.85 2.19
C TYR A 62 5.90 -7.06 2.69
N ARG A 63 6.24 -8.27 3.10
CA ARG A 63 7.61 -8.64 3.50
C ARG A 63 8.16 -9.69 2.55
N CYS A 64 9.35 -9.43 2.02
CA CYS A 64 10.08 -10.43 1.25
C CYS A 64 10.61 -11.51 2.17
N ARG A 65 10.43 -12.79 1.83
CA ARG A 65 10.99 -13.91 2.60
C ARG A 65 12.49 -14.13 2.35
N GLU A 66 13.02 -13.63 1.24
CA GLU A 66 14.44 -13.77 0.87
C GLU A 66 15.32 -12.71 1.53
N CYS A 67 15.01 -11.42 1.32
CA CYS A 67 15.82 -10.31 1.85
C CYS A 67 15.27 -9.69 3.13
N LEU A 68 14.12 -10.17 3.64
CA LEU A 68 13.45 -9.71 4.85
C LEU A 68 13.02 -8.22 4.87
N LYS A 69 13.21 -7.50 3.76
CA LYS A 69 12.79 -6.10 3.62
C LYS A 69 11.30 -5.99 3.37
N THR A 70 10.74 -4.86 3.83
CA THR A 70 9.32 -4.53 3.69
C THR A 70 9.09 -3.59 2.49
N VAL A 71 7.93 -3.76 1.86
CA VAL A 71 7.39 -2.94 0.78
C VAL A 71 5.99 -2.49 1.20
N SER A 72 5.76 -1.19 1.28
CA SER A 72 4.41 -0.64 1.50
C SER A 72 3.78 -0.33 0.15
N VAL A 73 2.52 -0.69 -0.05
CA VAL A 73 1.77 -0.30 -1.26
C VAL A 73 0.92 0.92 -0.94
N LEU A 74 1.31 2.08 -1.48
CA LEU A 74 0.58 3.33 -1.31
C LEU A 74 -0.36 3.54 -2.51
N PRO A 75 -1.60 3.99 -2.26
CA PRO A 75 -2.43 4.54 -3.32
C PRO A 75 -1.72 5.66 -4.09
N SER A 76 -1.87 5.67 -5.42
CA SER A 76 -1.27 6.67 -6.32
C SER A 76 -1.71 8.11 -6.03
N PHE A 77 -2.89 8.28 -5.43
CA PHE A 77 -3.41 9.59 -5.02
C PHE A 77 -2.72 10.19 -3.78
N LEU A 78 -1.84 9.45 -3.09
CA LEU A 78 -1.11 9.95 -1.94
C LEU A 78 0.25 10.53 -2.31
N LEU A 79 0.60 11.63 -1.66
CA LEU A 79 1.98 12.11 -1.61
C LEU A 79 2.82 11.22 -0.68
N PRO A 80 4.06 10.86 -1.06
CA PRO A 80 4.88 9.93 -0.29
C PRO A 80 5.28 10.43 1.11
N TYR A 81 5.36 11.73 1.35
CA TYR A 81 5.98 12.34 2.55
C TYR A 81 5.09 13.34 3.30
N PHE A 82 3.77 13.28 3.12
CA PHE A 82 2.80 14.12 3.84
C PHE A 82 1.91 13.30 4.77
#